data_AF-A0A4S8KNW0-F1
#
_entry.id   AF-A0A4S8KNW0-F1
#
_cell.length_a   1.000
_cell.length_b   1.000
_cell.length_c   1.000
_cell.angle_alpha   90.00
_cell.angle_beta   90.00
_cell.angle_gamma   90.00
#
_symmetry.space_group_name_H-M   'P 1'
#
loop_
_entity.id
_entity.type
_entity.pdbx_description
1 polymer ?
#
loop_
_entity_poly.entity_id
_entity_poly.type
_entity_poly.pdbx_seq_one_letter_code
_entity_poly.pdbx_strand_id
1 'polypeptide(L)'
;MALALWGVIGGGHGHLHTDEEERAREESVRNAKAIFNKIPTGYPKPGKTTVYDTSSTIDIETLPLNGVVFVKVLYLSANPYMRGKMRDASIVSYSVRTVPRSTSLREKCH
;
A
#
# COMPACT_ATOMS: atom_id res chain seq x y z
N MET A 1 0.24 -53.50 -39.56
CA MET A 1 0.96 -52.89 -40.70
C MET A 1 0.11 -51.74 -41.23
N ALA A 2 0.75 -50.58 -41.41
CA ALA A 2 0.28 -49.39 -42.12
C ALA A 2 -1.01 -48.69 -41.63
N LEU A 3 -0.85 -47.69 -40.76
CA LEU A 3 -1.78 -46.57 -40.66
C LEU A 3 -1.01 -45.24 -40.59
N ALA A 4 -0.98 -44.59 -41.76
CA ALA A 4 -1.10 -43.16 -42.05
C ALA A 4 -0.28 -42.14 -41.22
N LEU A 5 0.80 -41.64 -41.84
CA LEU A 5 1.27 -40.27 -41.64
C LEU A 5 0.18 -39.28 -42.08
N TRP A 6 -0.12 -38.31 -41.22
CA TRP A 6 -0.77 -37.05 -41.60
C TRP A 6 0.17 -35.92 -41.21
N GLY A 7 0.63 -35.18 -42.22
CA GLY A 7 1.23 -33.86 -42.04
C GLY A 7 0.24 -32.79 -42.52
N VAL A 8 0.02 -31.76 -41.70
CA VAL A 8 -0.60 -30.46 -42.04
C VAL A 8 0.05 -29.44 -41.08
N ILE A 9 1.07 -28.68 -41.52
CA ILE A 9 1.02 -27.28 -42.00
C ILE A 9 0.45 -26.27 -40.97
N GLY A 10 1.35 -25.40 -40.48
CA GLY A 10 1.07 -23.97 -40.29
C GLY A 10 0.68 -23.50 -38.88
N GLY A 11 1.42 -22.52 -38.35
CA GLY A 11 0.96 -21.70 -37.22
C GLY A 11 2.10 -20.99 -36.52
N GLY A 12 2.18 -19.66 -36.68
CA GLY A 12 3.28 -18.84 -36.21
C GLY A 12 3.57 -18.98 -34.71
N HIS A 13 4.86 -18.96 -34.38
CA HIS A 13 5.34 -18.71 -33.02
C HIS A 13 5.06 -17.24 -32.66
N GLY A 14 3.81 -16.95 -32.32
CA GLY A 14 3.47 -15.81 -31.49
C GLY A 14 4.03 -16.07 -30.10
N HIS A 15 5.14 -15.41 -29.81
CA HIS A 15 5.60 -15.18 -28.45
C HIS A 15 4.47 -14.41 -27.75
N LEU A 16 3.68 -15.10 -26.91
CA LEU A 16 2.67 -14.51 -26.04
C LEU A 16 3.40 -13.59 -25.06
N HIS A 17 3.61 -12.36 -25.51
CA HIS A 17 4.00 -11.27 -24.64
C HIS A 17 2.84 -11.05 -23.67
N THR A 18 3.19 -10.89 -22.42
CA THR A 18 2.33 -10.79 -21.24
C THR A 18 1.40 -9.57 -21.30
N ASP A 19 0.34 -9.64 -22.11
CA ASP A 19 -0.62 -8.52 -22.28
C ASP A 19 -1.54 -8.35 -21.05
N GLU A 20 -1.80 -9.43 -20.29
CA GLU A 20 -2.62 -9.35 -19.07
C GLU A 20 -1.90 -8.62 -17.92
N GLU A 21 -0.57 -8.76 -17.85
CA GLU A 21 0.24 -8.13 -16.80
C GLU A 21 0.49 -6.64 -17.09
N GLU A 22 0.53 -6.25 -18.37
CA GLU A 22 0.63 -4.86 -18.79
C GLU A 22 -0.72 -4.13 -18.67
N ARG A 23 -1.84 -4.82 -18.98
CA ARG A 23 -3.19 -4.30 -18.73
C ARG A 23 -3.48 -4.06 -17.24
N ALA A 24 -3.01 -4.95 -16.36
CA ALA A 24 -3.13 -4.76 -14.90
C ALA A 24 -2.33 -3.54 -14.37
N ARG A 25 -1.28 -3.11 -15.09
CA ARG A 25 -0.54 -1.88 -14.76
C ARG A 25 -1.29 -0.60 -15.18
N GLU A 26 -2.27 -0.71 -16.07
CA GLU A 26 -3.14 0.40 -16.47
C GLU A 26 -4.26 0.64 -15.43
N GLU A 27 -4.66 -0.39 -14.68
CA GLU A 27 -5.79 -0.36 -13.73
C GLU A 27 -5.38 -0.03 -12.29
N SER A 28 -4.13 -0.33 -11.89
CA SER A 28 -3.61 0.01 -10.56
C SER A 28 -2.93 1.37 -10.51
N VAL A 29 -3.34 2.22 -9.56
CA VAL A 29 -2.81 3.58 -9.38
C VAL A 29 -1.88 3.65 -8.18
N ARG A 30 -0.80 4.43 -8.29
CA ARG A 30 0.16 4.65 -7.18
C ARG A 30 -0.50 5.35 -5.97
N ASN A 31 -0.35 4.77 -4.78
CA ASN A 31 -0.77 5.35 -3.51
C ASN A 31 0.45 5.71 -2.64
N ALA A 32 0.92 6.94 -2.76
CA ALA A 32 2.07 7.40 -2.00
C ALA A 32 1.72 7.71 -0.52
N LYS A 33 2.64 7.41 0.39
CA LYS A 33 2.47 7.52 1.84
C LYS A 33 3.58 8.35 2.47
N ALA A 34 3.23 9.19 3.44
CA ALA A 34 4.19 9.80 4.36
C ALA A 34 4.24 8.98 5.65
N ILE A 35 5.27 8.15 5.80
CA ILE A 35 5.41 7.19 6.88
C ILE A 35 6.17 7.80 8.06
N PHE A 36 5.63 7.66 9.26
CA PHE A 36 6.36 7.93 10.50
C PHE A 36 7.36 6.80 10.76
N ASN A 37 8.64 7.07 10.48
CA ASN A 37 9.70 6.05 10.46
C ASN A 37 10.41 5.91 11.82
N LYS A 38 10.65 7.03 12.52
CA LYS A 38 11.32 7.00 13.84
C LYS A 38 10.93 8.18 14.71
N ILE A 39 11.09 8.00 16.03
CA ILE A 39 10.87 9.05 17.02
C ILE A 39 11.94 10.15 16.85
N PRO A 40 11.53 11.42 16.68
CA PRO A 40 12.47 12.53 16.57
C PRO A 40 13.00 12.93 17.95
N THR A 41 14.33 13.08 18.08
CA THR A 41 14.96 13.64 19.30
C THR A 41 14.74 15.14 19.43
N GLY A 42 14.68 15.87 18.31
CA GLY A 42 14.34 17.29 18.22
C GLY A 42 13.21 17.54 17.23
N TYR A 43 13.45 18.43 16.26
CA TYR A 43 12.53 18.65 15.14
C TYR A 43 12.47 17.43 14.21
N PRO A 44 11.29 17.13 13.63
CA PRO A 44 11.16 16.07 12.64
C PRO A 44 11.96 16.44 11.39
N LYS A 45 12.72 15.46 10.86
CA LYS A 45 13.55 15.64 9.66
C LYS A 45 13.02 14.75 8.52
N PRO A 46 12.71 15.30 7.33
CA PRO A 46 12.35 14.51 6.15
C PRO A 46 13.44 13.47 5.81
N GLY A 47 13.03 12.31 5.31
CA GLY A 47 13.91 11.16 5.01
C GLY A 47 14.45 10.42 6.24
N LYS A 48 14.30 10.99 7.45
CA LYS A 48 14.76 10.40 8.71
C LYS A 48 13.58 10.04 9.60
N THR A 49 12.85 11.06 10.04
CA THR A 49 11.68 10.95 10.92
C THR A 49 10.43 10.60 10.13
N THR A 50 10.24 11.24 8.98
CA THR A 50 9.17 10.95 8.03
C THR A 50 9.78 10.51 6.72
N VAL A 51 9.26 9.45 6.11
CA VAL A 51 9.74 8.90 4.84
C VAL A 51 8.61 8.93 3.82
N TYR A 52 8.90 9.38 2.62
CA TYR A 52 7.96 9.35 1.50
C TYR A 52 8.11 8.03 0.78
N ASP A 53 7.08 7.18 0.86
CA ASP A 53 7.03 5.86 0.25
C ASP A 53 6.07 5.89 -0.94
N THR A 54 6.52 5.38 -2.08
CA THR A 54 5.78 5.33 -3.35
C THR A 54 5.58 3.92 -3.88
N SER A 55 5.99 2.89 -3.12
CA SER A 55 5.96 1.50 -3.59
C SER A 55 4.57 0.88 -3.62
N SER A 56 3.58 1.50 -2.97
CA SER A 56 2.22 0.99 -2.88
C SER A 56 1.40 1.39 -4.10
N THR A 57 0.64 0.44 -4.62
CA THR A 57 -0.42 0.67 -5.61
C THR A 57 -1.78 0.29 -5.01
N ILE A 58 -2.84 0.83 -5.60
CA ILE A 58 -4.23 0.55 -5.26
C ILE A 58 -5.01 0.39 -6.57
N ASP A 59 -5.79 -0.68 -6.65
CA ASP A 59 -6.83 -0.85 -7.66
C ASP A 59 -8.13 -0.20 -7.14
N ILE A 60 -8.67 0.74 -7.91
CA ILE A 60 -9.84 1.53 -7.51
C ILE A 60 -11.14 0.78 -7.82
N GLU A 61 -11.15 -0.10 -8.82
CA GLU A 61 -12.35 -0.74 -9.33
C GLU A 61 -12.73 -1.99 -8.52
N THR A 62 -11.73 -2.68 -7.96
CA THR A 62 -11.93 -3.95 -7.23
C THR A 62 -11.92 -3.80 -5.72
N LEU A 63 -11.79 -2.58 -5.19
CA LEU A 63 -11.62 -2.37 -3.75
C LEU A 63 -12.92 -2.71 -2.98
N PRO A 64 -12.89 -3.60 -1.97
CA PRO A 64 -14.07 -3.95 -1.21
C PRO A 64 -14.47 -2.82 -0.25
N LEU A 65 -15.49 -2.03 -0.65
CA LEU A 65 -16.01 -0.89 0.11
C LEU A 65 -17.01 -1.31 1.21
N ASN A 66 -16.65 -2.31 2.02
CA ASN A 66 -17.47 -2.93 3.08
C ASN A 66 -17.99 -1.95 4.16
N GLY A 67 -18.87 -1.01 3.79
CA GLY A 67 -19.30 0.12 4.62
C GLY A 67 -18.23 1.20 4.83
N VAL A 68 -17.16 1.22 4.02
CA VAL A 68 -16.06 2.19 4.14
C VAL A 68 -16.03 3.16 2.97
N VAL A 69 -15.53 4.38 3.20
CA VAL A 69 -15.39 5.41 2.16
C VAL A 69 -13.95 5.46 1.68
N PHE A 70 -13.77 5.45 0.37
CA PHE A 70 -12.49 5.71 -0.28
C PHE A 70 -12.40 7.19 -0.68
N VAL A 71 -11.29 7.84 -0.36
CA VAL A 71 -11.10 9.29 -0.60
C VAL A 71 -9.77 9.57 -1.27
N LYS A 72 -9.80 10.51 -2.22
CA LYS A 72 -8.59 11.13 -2.77
C LYS A 72 -8.21 12.33 -1.91
N VAL A 73 -7.11 12.23 -1.19
CA VAL A 73 -6.59 13.33 -0.35
C VAL A 73 -6.01 14.42 -1.26
N LEU A 74 -6.58 15.62 -1.21
CA LEU A 74 -6.12 16.78 -1.98
C LEU A 74 -5.17 17.68 -1.19
N TYR A 75 -5.48 17.89 0.10
CA TYR A 75 -4.73 18.77 0.98
C TYR A 75 -4.55 18.14 2.37
N LEU A 76 -3.40 18.42 2.99
CA LEU A 76 -3.07 18.02 4.35
C LEU A 76 -2.58 19.24 5.12
N SER A 77 -3.06 19.42 6.36
CA SER A 77 -2.59 20.49 7.24
C SER A 77 -1.48 19.99 8.16
N ALA A 78 -0.34 20.68 8.13
CA ALA A 78 0.78 20.42 9.03
C ALA A 78 0.61 21.25 10.32
N ASN A 79 0.08 20.64 11.37
CA ASN A 79 -0.27 21.36 12.60
C ASN A 79 0.72 21.11 13.75
N PRO A 80 1.01 22.11 14.61
CA PRO A 80 1.94 21.96 15.74
C PRO A 80 1.59 20.80 16.68
N TYR A 81 0.30 20.53 16.89
CA TYR A 81 -0.16 19.45 17.76
C TYR A 81 0.34 18.07 17.30
N MET A 82 0.64 17.88 16.01
CA MET A 82 1.13 16.61 15.49
C MET A 82 2.47 16.22 16.10
N ARG A 83 3.28 17.18 16.54
CA ARG A 83 4.53 16.89 17.27
C ARG A 83 4.22 16.01 18.48
N GLY A 84 3.23 16.38 19.29
CA GLY A 84 2.88 15.64 20.51
C GLY A 84 2.62 14.16 20.27
N LYS A 85 2.10 13.81 19.08
CA LYS A 85 1.81 12.43 18.66
C LYS A 85 3.06 11.62 18.27
N MET A 86 4.21 12.26 18.03
CA MET A 86 5.47 11.62 17.64
C MET A 86 6.34 11.19 18.85
N ARG A 87 5.95 11.52 20.10
CA ARG A 87 6.64 11.15 21.37
C ARG A 87 6.54 9.66 21.69
N ASP A 88 7.47 9.01 22.36
CA ASP A 88 7.36 7.57 22.74
C ASP A 88 6.01 7.19 23.39
N ALA A 89 5.50 5.98 23.09
CA ALA A 89 4.22 5.49 23.57
C ALA A 89 4.19 5.22 25.07
N SER A 90 5.32 4.81 25.64
CA SER A 90 5.47 4.50 27.07
C SER A 90 5.31 5.72 27.97
N ILE A 91 5.52 6.92 27.43
CA ILE A 91 5.41 8.17 28.17
C ILE A 91 3.92 8.51 28.33
N VAL A 92 3.45 8.68 29.57
CA VAL A 92 2.06 9.07 29.84
C VAL A 92 1.83 10.51 29.37
N SER A 93 0.74 10.75 28.64
CA SER A 93 0.30 12.08 28.23
C SER A 93 -1.21 12.08 28.05
N TYR A 94 -1.83 13.24 28.25
CA TYR A 94 -3.24 13.47 27.94
C TYR A 94 -3.56 13.25 26.45
N SER A 95 -2.59 13.45 25.56
CA SER A 95 -2.73 13.12 24.14
C SER A 95 -2.41 11.64 23.90
N VAL A 96 -3.41 10.85 23.50
CA VAL A 96 -3.21 9.44 23.14
C VAL A 96 -2.30 9.35 21.91
N ARG A 97 -1.26 8.53 21.98
CA ARG A 97 -0.45 8.20 20.80
C ARG A 97 -1.24 7.24 19.91
N THR A 98 -1.19 7.48 18.61
CA THR A 98 -1.57 6.48 17.61
C THR A 98 -0.56 5.34 17.63
N VAL A 99 -0.87 4.26 18.35
CA VAL A 99 -0.14 2.99 18.20
C VAL A 99 -0.54 2.35 16.87
N PRO A 100 0.40 1.86 16.05
CA PRO A 100 0.01 1.05 14.91
C PRO A 100 -0.80 -0.12 15.45
N ARG A 101 -1.99 -0.35 14.88
CA ARG A 101 -2.85 -1.47 15.25
C ARG A 101 -2.10 -2.75 14.94
N SER A 102 -1.34 -3.28 15.89
CA SER A 102 -0.89 -4.66 15.85
C SER A 102 -2.16 -5.50 15.93
N THR A 103 -2.30 -6.44 15.00
CA THR A 103 -3.41 -7.40 14.92
C THR A 103 -3.55 -8.28 16.18
N SER A 104 -2.66 -8.14 17.16
CA SER A 104 -2.55 -8.96 18.38
C SER A 104 -3.47 -8.56 19.55
N LEU A 105 -4.24 -7.46 19.46
CA LEU A 105 -5.11 -7.02 20.58
C LEU A 105 -6.58 -7.42 20.43
N ARG A 106 -6.91 -8.31 19.47
CA ARG A 106 -8.28 -8.83 19.30
C ARG A 106 -8.59 -10.07 20.15
N GLU A 107 -7.62 -10.63 20.86
CA GLU A 107 -7.76 -11.89 21.61
C GLU A 107 -7.85 -11.73 23.14
N LYS A 108 -7.91 -10.49 23.67
CA LYS A 108 -7.90 -10.23 25.12
C LYS A 108 -9.19 -9.65 25.70
N CYS A 109 -10.33 -9.91 25.05
CA CYS A 109 -11.63 -9.82 25.72
C CYS A 109 -12.28 -11.20 25.68
N HIS A 110 -12.09 -11.94 26.78
CA HIS A 110 -12.99 -12.98 27.26
C HIS A 110 -13.68 -12.45 28.51
#